data_AF-A0A519PGZ5-F1
#
_entry.id   AF-A0A519PGZ5-F1
#
_cell.length_a   1.000
_cell.length_b   1.000
_cell.length_c   1.000
_cell.angle_alpha   90.00
_cell.angle_beta   90.00
_cell.angle_gamma   90.00
#
_symmetry.space_group_name_H-M   'P 1'
#
loop_
_entity.id
_entity.type
_entity.pdbx_description
1 polymer ?
#
loop_
_entity_poly.entity_id
_entity_poly.type
_entity_poly.pdbx_seq_one_letter_code
_entity_poly.pdbx_strand_id
1 'polypeptide(L)'
;MWRSLFAFLSVCFVLTFAGGARAAGPCHTNADGWQAQGLANAASAYGMEWAPFGAAEWGWQAYLPLIQRELHTACGPGTPIFASQLAGFQQTHGLAPTGLFDA
;
A
#
# COMPACT_ATOMS: atom_id res chain seq x y z
N MET A 1 -18.34 44.83 -18.05
CA MET A 1 -16.87 44.59 -18.04
C MET A 1 -16.39 44.01 -16.71
N TRP A 2 -16.81 44.55 -15.56
CA TRP A 2 -16.47 44.05 -14.21
C TRP A 2 -16.92 42.60 -13.91
N ARG A 3 -18.10 42.17 -14.37
CA ARG A 3 -18.63 40.79 -14.17
C ARG A 3 -17.78 39.70 -14.84
N SER A 4 -17.17 40.02 -15.97
CA SER A 4 -16.30 39.10 -16.72
C SER A 4 -14.93 38.93 -16.06
N LEU A 5 -14.46 39.95 -15.34
CA LEU A 5 -13.20 39.93 -14.58
C LEU A 5 -13.29 39.02 -13.34
N PHE A 6 -14.40 39.05 -12.61
CA PHE A 6 -14.59 38.13 -11.48
C PHE A 6 -14.72 36.67 -11.90
N ALA A 7 -15.37 36.38 -13.04
CA ALA A 7 -15.45 35.03 -13.57
C ALA A 7 -14.06 34.46 -13.93
N PHE A 8 -13.19 35.31 -14.49
CA PHE A 8 -11.81 34.92 -14.83
C PHE A 8 -10.94 34.67 -13.58
N LEU A 9 -11.06 35.54 -12.56
CA LEU A 9 -10.33 35.38 -11.30
C LEU A 9 -10.71 34.09 -10.55
N SER A 10 -11.98 33.69 -10.57
CA SER A 10 -12.43 32.43 -9.94
C SER A 10 -11.92 31.18 -10.66
N VAL A 11 -11.82 31.20 -11.99
CA VAL A 11 -11.28 30.06 -12.78
C VAL A 11 -9.77 29.88 -12.53
N CYS A 12 -9.02 30.98 -12.45
CA CYS A 12 -7.59 30.92 -12.14
C CYS A 12 -7.31 30.39 -10.73
N PHE A 13 -8.20 30.64 -9.76
CA PHE A 13 -8.04 30.14 -8.40
C PHE A 13 -8.30 28.63 -8.28
N VAL A 14 -9.16 28.04 -9.11
CA VAL A 14 -9.41 26.57 -9.08
C VAL A 14 -8.23 25.78 -9.68
N LEU A 15 -7.52 26.34 -10.66
CA LEU A 15 -6.40 25.68 -11.33
C LEU A 15 -5.11 25.63 -10.49
N THR A 16 -4.95 26.50 -9.49
CA THR A 16 -3.77 26.50 -8.61
C THR A 16 -3.83 25.46 -7.50
N PHE A 17 -5.02 24.94 -7.16
CA PHE A 17 -5.21 23.85 -6.19
C PHE A 17 -5.29 22.46 -6.81
N ALA A 18 -5.20 22.36 -8.14
CA ALA A 18 -5.05 21.08 -8.82
C ALA A 18 -3.63 20.54 -8.57
N GLY A 19 -3.40 19.98 -7.37
CA GLY A 19 -2.22 19.18 -7.08
C GLY A 19 -2.13 18.09 -8.13
N GLY A 20 -1.09 18.13 -8.96
CA GLY A 20 -0.95 17.20 -10.08
C GLY A 20 -1.05 15.76 -9.60
N ALA A 21 -1.93 14.97 -10.22
CA ALA A 21 -1.99 13.53 -9.98
C ALA A 21 -0.63 12.94 -10.34
N ARG A 22 0.17 12.59 -9.32
CA ARG A 22 1.42 11.89 -9.54
C ARG A 22 1.07 10.46 -9.90
N ALA A 23 1.65 9.97 -11.00
CA ALA A 23 1.56 8.56 -11.34
C ALA A 23 1.96 7.75 -10.11
N ALA A 24 1.11 6.80 -9.73
CA ALA A 24 1.44 5.90 -8.65
C ALA A 24 2.74 5.18 -9.03
N GLY A 25 3.71 5.16 -8.12
CA GLY A 25 5.03 4.56 -8.40
C GLY A 25 4.92 3.07 -8.73
N PRO A 26 6.03 2.42 -9.14
CA PRO A 26 6.02 1.03 -9.60
C PRO A 26 5.41 0.03 -8.61
N CYS A 27 5.37 0.36 -7.32
CA CYS A 27 4.74 -0.46 -6.28
C CYS A 27 3.20 -0.50 -6.33
N HIS A 28 2.57 0.37 -7.12
CA HIS A 28 1.12 0.51 -7.21
C HIS A 28 0.57 0.17 -8.61
N THR A 29 1.42 -0.26 -9.53
CA THR A 29 1.05 -0.59 -10.91
C THR A 29 1.23 -2.08 -11.15
N ASN A 30 0.42 -2.68 -12.04
CA ASN A 30 0.50 -4.09 -12.45
C ASN A 30 0.09 -5.11 -11.36
N ALA A 31 -0.72 -4.70 -10.39
CA ALA A 31 -1.21 -5.56 -9.31
C ALA A 31 -2.63 -5.16 -8.85
N ASP A 32 -3.48 -4.75 -9.80
CA ASP A 32 -4.73 -4.01 -9.55
C ASP A 32 -5.74 -4.75 -8.66
N GLY A 33 -5.68 -6.09 -8.59
CA GLY A 33 -6.53 -6.90 -7.71
C GLY A 33 -6.11 -6.95 -6.23
N TRP A 34 -4.96 -6.36 -5.87
CA TRP A 34 -4.34 -6.51 -4.55
C TRP A 34 -4.41 -5.26 -3.67
N GLN A 35 -5.12 -4.23 -4.11
CA GLN A 35 -5.11 -2.94 -3.42
C GLN A 35 -5.74 -2.98 -2.03
N ALA A 36 -6.82 -3.74 -1.86
CA ALA A 36 -7.46 -3.90 -0.56
C ALA A 36 -6.55 -4.62 0.45
N GLN A 37 -5.83 -5.63 -0.03
CA GLN A 37 -4.88 -6.43 0.75
C GLN A 37 -3.66 -5.59 1.14
N GLY A 38 -3.14 -4.77 0.21
CA GLY A 38 -2.11 -3.79 0.52
C GLY A 38 -2.54 -2.86 1.66
N LEU A 39 -3.76 -2.31 1.58
CA LEU A 39 -4.28 -1.45 2.65
C LEU A 39 -4.41 -2.19 4.00
N ALA A 40 -4.91 -3.42 4.00
CA ALA A 40 -5.00 -4.24 5.19
C ALA A 40 -3.62 -4.55 5.80
N ASN A 41 -2.63 -4.85 4.95
CA ASN A 41 -1.24 -5.08 5.37
C ASN A 41 -0.58 -3.82 5.94
N ALA A 42 -0.91 -2.63 5.41
CA ALA A 42 -0.47 -1.38 6.03
C ALA A 42 -0.98 -1.25 7.47
N ALA A 43 -2.24 -1.58 7.72
CA ALA A 43 -2.80 -1.53 9.07
C ALA A 43 -2.18 -2.60 9.99
N SER A 44 -2.06 -3.85 9.50
CA SER A 44 -1.51 -4.96 10.28
C SER A 44 -0.05 -4.75 10.66
N ALA A 45 0.75 -4.11 9.80
CA ALA A 45 2.16 -3.83 10.05
C ALA A 45 2.41 -3.07 11.36
N TYR A 46 1.45 -2.28 11.83
CA TYR A 46 1.57 -1.50 13.07
C TYR A 46 0.81 -2.09 14.26
N GLY A 47 -0.25 -2.86 14.03
CA GLY A 47 -1.23 -3.17 15.08
C GLY A 47 -1.67 -4.63 15.18
N MET A 48 -1.16 -5.52 14.35
CA MET A 48 -1.49 -6.95 14.46
C MET A 48 -0.83 -7.54 15.70
N GLU A 49 -1.62 -8.18 16.57
CA GLU A 49 -1.07 -9.08 17.59
C GLU A 49 -0.56 -10.37 16.93
N TRP A 50 0.65 -10.78 17.26
CA TRP A 50 1.28 -12.01 16.76
C TRP A 50 2.42 -12.44 17.68
N ALA A 51 2.96 -13.65 17.50
CA ALA A 51 4.01 -14.19 18.38
C ALA A 51 5.06 -15.01 17.61
N PRO A 52 5.92 -14.38 16.80
CA PRO A 52 6.87 -15.09 15.93
C PRO A 52 7.90 -15.92 16.72
N PHE A 53 8.16 -15.56 17.99
CA PHE A 53 9.08 -16.26 18.88
C PHE A 53 8.42 -16.71 20.20
N GLY A 54 7.10 -16.84 20.21
CA GLY A 54 6.32 -17.33 21.35
C GLY A 54 5.91 -16.28 22.39
N ALA A 55 6.48 -15.07 22.35
CA ALA A 55 5.97 -13.91 23.10
C ALA A 55 5.09 -13.04 22.19
N ALA A 56 4.00 -12.50 22.74
CA ALA A 56 3.11 -11.61 22.00
C ALA A 56 3.79 -10.26 21.70
N GLU A 57 3.70 -9.84 20.44
CA GLU A 57 4.18 -8.58 19.89
C GLU A 57 3.04 -7.88 19.14
N TRP A 58 3.18 -6.57 18.91
CA TRP A 58 2.19 -5.74 18.21
C TRP A 58 2.80 -5.10 16.97
N GLY A 59 2.24 -5.42 15.82
CA GLY A 59 2.78 -5.07 14.52
C GLY A 59 4.04 -5.87 14.18
N TRP A 60 4.36 -5.84 12.90
CA TRP A 60 5.49 -6.58 12.32
C TRP A 60 6.41 -5.68 11.49
N GLN A 61 6.25 -4.35 11.57
CA GLN A 61 7.05 -3.39 10.80
C GLN A 61 8.56 -3.57 11.00
N ALA A 62 9.01 -3.94 12.20
CA ALA A 62 10.42 -4.21 12.50
C ALA A 62 11.02 -5.33 11.62
N TYR A 63 10.18 -6.24 11.14
CA TYR A 63 10.55 -7.40 10.35
C TYR A 63 10.42 -7.16 8.85
N LEU A 64 9.86 -6.01 8.44
CA LEU A 64 9.59 -5.68 7.04
C LEU A 64 10.80 -5.88 6.12
N PRO A 65 12.05 -5.47 6.47
CA PRO A 65 13.21 -5.69 5.59
C PRO A 65 13.51 -7.17 5.30
N LEU A 66 13.26 -8.06 6.27
CA LEU A 66 13.44 -9.51 6.09
C LEU A 66 12.30 -10.09 5.25
N ILE A 67 11.07 -9.71 5.54
CA ILE A 67 9.89 -10.13 4.77
C ILE A 67 10.02 -9.70 3.31
N GLN A 68 10.42 -8.46 3.06
CA GLN A 68 10.67 -7.92 1.71
C GLN A 68 11.73 -8.72 0.94
N ARG A 69 12.77 -9.19 1.64
CA ARG A 69 13.80 -10.05 1.03
C ARG A 69 13.21 -11.41 0.62
N GLU A 70 12.42 -12.02 1.49
CA GLU A 70 11.76 -13.31 1.25
C GLU A 70 10.76 -13.23 0.09
N LEU A 71 9.97 -12.16 0.06
CA LEU A 71 8.99 -11.89 -1.00
C LEU A 71 9.60 -11.35 -2.30
N HIS A 72 10.93 -11.17 -2.33
CA HIS A 72 11.65 -10.58 -3.47
C HIS A 72 11.05 -9.24 -3.95
N THR A 73 10.75 -8.32 -3.02
CA THR A 73 10.19 -7.00 -3.34
C THR A 73 10.74 -5.92 -2.44
N ALA A 74 10.96 -4.73 -2.99
CA ALA A 74 11.30 -3.53 -2.21
C ALA A 74 10.08 -2.70 -1.82
N CYS A 75 8.88 -3.11 -2.27
CA CYS A 75 7.66 -2.35 -2.05
C CYS A 75 7.14 -2.52 -0.63
N GLY A 76 6.56 -1.45 -0.08
CA GLY A 76 6.07 -1.43 1.30
C GLY A 76 4.81 -2.27 1.50
N PRO A 77 4.45 -2.58 2.76
CA PRO A 77 3.32 -3.45 3.10
C PRO A 77 1.99 -2.90 2.59
N GLY A 78 1.87 -1.56 2.51
CA GLY A 78 0.71 -0.83 2.00
C GLY A 78 0.47 -0.90 0.50
N THR A 79 1.25 -1.70 -0.25
CA THR A 79 1.28 -1.64 -1.70
C THR A 79 0.67 -2.89 -2.33
N PRO A 80 -0.04 -2.75 -3.48
CA PRO A 80 -0.55 -3.90 -4.22
C PRO A 80 0.53 -4.92 -4.60
N ILE A 81 1.74 -4.46 -4.95
CA ILE A 81 2.86 -5.33 -5.31
C ILE A 81 3.35 -6.16 -4.11
N PHE A 82 3.39 -5.60 -2.90
CA PHE A 82 3.73 -6.40 -1.72
C PHE A 82 2.71 -7.51 -1.49
N ALA A 83 1.41 -7.19 -1.56
CA ALA A 83 0.34 -8.17 -1.39
C ALA A 83 0.34 -9.26 -2.47
N SER A 84 0.63 -8.92 -3.73
CA SER A 84 0.74 -9.93 -4.79
C SER A 84 1.91 -10.89 -4.57
N GLN A 85 3.06 -10.38 -4.13
CA GLN A 85 4.23 -11.20 -3.84
C GLN A 85 4.00 -12.08 -2.61
N LEU A 86 3.33 -11.56 -1.58
CA LEU A 86 2.91 -12.33 -0.43
C LEU A 86 1.96 -13.47 -0.81
N ALA A 87 1.00 -13.21 -1.70
CA ALA A 87 0.11 -14.25 -2.23
C ALA A 87 0.88 -15.35 -2.97
N GLY A 88 1.89 -14.95 -3.77
CA GLY A 88 2.80 -15.90 -4.44
C GLY A 88 3.58 -16.74 -3.43
N PHE A 89 4.15 -16.12 -2.40
CA PHE A 89 4.83 -16.82 -1.30
C PHE A 89 3.89 -17.83 -0.63
N GLN A 90 2.70 -17.40 -0.20
CA GLN A 90 1.69 -18.28 0.40
C GLN A 90 1.40 -19.49 -0.49
N GLN A 91 1.21 -19.27 -1.80
CA GLN A 91 0.96 -20.35 -2.76
C GLN A 91 2.13 -21.35 -2.81
N THR A 92 3.38 -20.88 -2.88
CA THR A 92 4.56 -21.75 -2.91
C THR A 92 4.75 -22.55 -1.62
N HIS A 93 4.17 -22.08 -0.51
CA HIS A 93 4.18 -22.76 0.79
C HIS A 93 2.89 -23.55 1.08
N GLY A 94 2.02 -23.76 0.08
CA GLY A 94 0.81 -24.59 0.22
C GLY A 94 -0.33 -23.91 1.01
N LEU A 95 -0.26 -22.60 1.18
CA LEU A 95 -1.28 -21.79 1.84
C LEU A 95 -2.25 -21.18 0.81
N ALA A 96 -3.40 -20.71 1.28
CA ALA A 96 -4.29 -19.92 0.45
C ALA A 96 -3.60 -18.59 0.08
N PRO A 97 -3.56 -18.20 -1.22
CA PRO A 97 -2.87 -16.99 -1.67
C PRO A 97 -3.72 -15.74 -1.39
N THR A 98 -3.89 -15.39 -0.11
CA THR A 98 -4.73 -14.28 0.34
C THR A 98 -4.07 -12.93 0.11
N GLY A 99 -2.73 -12.88 0.03
CA GLY A 99 -1.95 -11.65 -0.03
C GLY A 99 -2.04 -10.79 1.22
N LEU A 100 -2.64 -11.33 2.29
CA LEU A 100 -2.73 -10.73 3.60
C LEU A 100 -1.63 -11.32 4.48
N PHE A 101 -0.95 -10.47 5.24
CA PHE A 101 -0.09 -10.94 6.30
C PHE A 101 -1.01 -11.44 7.42
N ASP A 102 -0.98 -12.74 7.67
CA ASP A 102 -1.74 -13.45 8.70
C ASP A 102 -0.79 -14.20 9.65
N ALA A 103 -1.25 -14.44 10.88
CA ALA A 103 -0.51 -15.09 11.96
C ALA A 103 -1.07 -16.50 12.23
#